data_AF-A0A351AFU4-F1
#
_entry.id   AF-A0A351AFU4-F1
#
_cell.length_a   1.000
_cell.length_b   1.000
_cell.length_c   1.000
_cell.angle_alpha   90.00
_cell.angle_beta   90.00
_cell.angle_gamma   90.00
#
_symmetry.space_group_name_H-M   'P 1'
#
loop_
_entity.id
_entity.type
_entity.pdbx_description
1 polymer ?
#
loop_
_entity_poly.entity_id
_entity_poly.type
_entity_poly.pdbx_seq_one_letter_code
_entity_poly.pdbx_strand_id
1 'polypeptide(L)'
;MSEHEAATHGHADHGHADHGHGDHGHHVIPQAKLLQTFFILMALMIATVVAARLPYEGGIKGIPSAIAWLVLLGIAFWKAGLVVQIFMGVKYSTKLTKLYAYGGFVWVTLLGVTLFDYATRQLEPVQGWEPVAESALPR
;
A
#
# COMPACT_ATOMS: atom_id res chain seq x y z
N MET A 1 41.98 32.06 -72.07
CA MET A 1 42.10 30.59 -71.95
C MET A 1 42.37 30.31 -70.49
N SER A 2 41.29 30.12 -69.69
CA SER A 2 40.73 28.79 -69.33
C SER A 2 41.69 28.08 -68.36
N GLU A 3 41.36 27.65 -67.15
CA GLU A 3 40.13 27.45 -66.38
C GLU A 3 40.61 27.33 -64.92
N HIS A 4 39.98 28.02 -63.97
CA HIS A 4 40.07 27.66 -62.56
C HIS A 4 38.63 27.49 -62.06
N GLU A 5 38.17 26.25 -62.20
CA GLU A 5 36.88 25.76 -61.76
C GLU A 5 36.89 25.69 -60.23
N ALA A 6 36.47 26.77 -59.58
CA ALA A 6 36.22 26.80 -58.15
C ALA A 6 34.88 26.11 -57.90
N ALA A 7 34.94 24.83 -57.53
CA ALA A 7 33.81 24.05 -57.07
C ALA A 7 33.10 24.81 -55.94
N THR A 8 31.88 25.25 -56.22
CA THR A 8 30.99 25.88 -55.26
C THR A 8 30.58 24.81 -54.24
N HIS A 9 31.18 24.85 -53.05
CA HIS A 9 30.74 24.06 -51.91
C HIS A 9 29.33 24.53 -51.53
N GLY A 10 28.31 23.75 -51.92
CA GLY A 10 26.96 23.91 -51.45
C GLY A 10 26.92 23.66 -49.95
N HIS A 11 26.88 24.74 -49.17
CA HIS A 11 26.49 24.66 -47.76
C HIS A 11 25.02 24.25 -47.73
N ALA A 12 24.78 22.97 -47.49
CA ALA A 12 23.46 22.48 -47.14
C ALA A 12 23.03 23.19 -45.85
N ASP A 13 21.99 24.01 -45.98
CA ASP A 13 21.24 24.60 -44.88
C ASP A 13 20.61 23.44 -44.09
N HIS A 14 21.33 22.98 -43.06
CA HIS A 14 20.78 22.07 -42.08
C HIS A 14 19.83 22.88 -41.21
N GLY A 15 18.58 22.99 -41.68
CA GLY A 15 17.47 23.49 -40.90
C GLY A 15 17.48 22.80 -39.53
N HIS A 16 17.78 23.59 -38.50
CA HIS A 16 17.62 23.18 -37.13
C HIS A 16 16.14 22.85 -36.93
N ALA A 17 15.85 21.55 -36.94
CA ALA A 17 14.56 21.03 -36.57
C ALA A 17 14.24 21.56 -35.17
N ASP A 18 13.23 22.42 -35.12
CA ASP A 18 12.59 22.90 -33.91
C ASP A 18 12.22 21.67 -33.08
N HIS A 19 13.05 21.35 -32.10
CA HIS A 19 12.80 20.29 -31.14
C HIS A 19 11.68 20.80 -30.25
N GLY A 20 10.44 20.58 -30.71
CA GLY A 20 9.23 20.84 -29.96
C GLY A 20 9.42 20.30 -28.55
N HIS A 21 9.54 21.23 -27.60
CA HIS A 21 9.58 20.93 -26.18
C HIS A 21 8.25 20.25 -25.85
N GLY A 22 8.28 18.92 -25.83
CA GLY A 22 7.17 18.09 -25.41
C GLY A 22 6.77 18.52 -24.02
N ASP A 23 5.60 19.15 -23.96
CA ASP A 23 4.90 19.57 -22.76
C ASP A 23 5.00 18.46 -21.71
N HIS A 24 5.89 18.65 -20.73
CA HIS A 24 6.10 17.72 -19.63
C HIS A 24 4.86 17.80 -18.74
N GLY A 25 3.83 17.06 -19.13
CA GLY A 25 2.56 16.96 -18.41
C GLY A 25 2.82 16.61 -16.95
N HIS A 26 2.80 17.64 -16.11
CA HIS A 26 2.86 17.56 -14.67
C HIS A 26 1.73 16.62 -14.22
N HIS A 27 2.06 15.38 -13.86
CA HIS A 27 1.10 14.40 -13.33
C HIS A 27 0.68 14.82 -11.92
N VAL A 28 -0.11 15.88 -11.84
CA VAL A 28 -0.70 16.40 -10.63
C VAL A 28 -2.02 15.68 -10.46
N ILE A 29 -2.15 14.90 -9.38
CA ILE A 29 -3.42 14.30 -9.01
C ILE A 29 -4.43 15.45 -8.88
N PRO A 30 -5.55 15.45 -9.62
CA PRO A 30 -6.49 16.55 -9.58
C PRO A 30 -6.99 16.75 -8.15
N GLN A 31 -6.92 17.99 -7.65
CA GLN A 31 -7.23 18.34 -6.27
C GLN A 31 -8.64 17.87 -5.84
N ALA A 32 -9.57 17.81 -6.79
CA ALA A 32 -10.91 17.26 -6.60
C ALA A 32 -10.91 15.80 -6.11
N LYS A 33 -9.98 14.95 -6.58
CA LYS A 33 -9.89 13.55 -6.13
C LYS A 33 -9.42 13.42 -4.69
N LEU A 34 -8.45 14.25 -4.29
CA LEU A 34 -7.97 14.28 -2.91
C LEU A 34 -9.07 14.75 -1.97
N LEU A 35 -9.81 15.80 -2.34
CA LEU A 35 -10.91 16.33 -1.53
C LEU A 35 -12.09 15.35 -1.44
N GLN A 36 -12.46 14.70 -2.54
CA GLN A 36 -13.46 13.63 -2.53
C GLN A 36 -13.07 12.51 -1.57
N THR A 37 -11.82 12.06 -1.64
CA THR A 37 -11.32 10.97 -0.79
C THR A 37 -11.23 11.40 0.67
N PHE A 38 -10.87 12.66 0.95
CA PHE A 38 -10.90 13.24 2.29
C PHE A 38 -12.28 13.14 2.93
N PHE A 39 -13.35 13.51 2.22
CA PHE A 39 -14.72 13.39 2.76
C PHE A 39 -15.13 11.94 3.00
N ILE A 40 -14.73 11.01 2.13
CA ILE A 40 -14.96 9.56 2.34
C ILE A 40 -14.24 9.08 3.60
N LEU A 41 -12.98 9.48 3.80
CA LEU A 41 -12.21 9.15 5.01
C LEU A 41 -12.81 9.78 6.27
N MET A 42 -13.40 10.97 6.16
CA MET A 42 -14.11 11.60 7.26
C MET A 42 -15.38 10.85 7.64
N ALA A 43 -16.17 10.41 6.65
CA ALA A 43 -17.32 9.57 6.89
C ALA A 43 -16.93 8.24 7.55
N LEU A 44 -15.86 7.58 7.07
CA LEU A 44 -15.32 6.36 7.67
C LEU A 44 -14.84 6.59 9.11
N MET A 45 -14.22 7.75 9.40
CA MET A 45 -13.81 8.11 10.76
C MET A 45 -15.03 8.25 11.69
N ILE A 46 -16.04 9.00 11.28
CA ILE A 46 -17.27 9.15 12.05
C ILE A 46 -17.91 7.78 12.28
N ALA A 47 -17.99 6.94 11.25
CA ALA A 47 -18.49 5.57 11.36
C ALA A 47 -17.71 4.75 12.40
N THR A 48 -16.36 4.82 12.42
CA THR A 48 -15.56 4.14 13.45
C THR A 48 -15.81 4.67 14.86
N VAL A 49 -15.97 5.98 15.04
CA VAL A 49 -16.24 6.58 16.35
C VAL A 49 -17.63 6.20 16.84
N VAL A 50 -18.64 6.29 15.98
CA VAL A 50 -20.01 5.88 16.32
C VAL A 50 -20.04 4.41 16.69
N ALA A 51 -19.41 3.55 15.88
CA ALA A 51 -19.28 2.13 16.20
C ALA A 51 -18.59 1.94 17.55
N ALA A 52 -17.46 2.60 17.84
CA ALA A 52 -16.75 2.46 19.11
C ALA A 52 -17.56 2.92 20.33
N ARG A 53 -18.54 3.83 20.16
CA ARG A 53 -19.36 4.37 21.25
C ARG A 53 -20.61 3.54 21.54
N LEU A 54 -20.97 2.59 20.69
CA LEU A 54 -22.09 1.70 20.95
C LEU A 54 -21.74 0.77 22.13
N PRO A 55 -22.60 0.64 23.15
CA PRO A 55 -22.35 -0.26 24.27
C PRO A 55 -22.41 -1.71 23.79
N TYR A 56 -21.24 -2.34 23.67
CA TYR A 56 -21.10 -3.76 23.29
C TYR A 56 -21.34 -4.72 24.45
N GLU A 57 -21.57 -4.21 25.68
CA GLU A 57 -21.75 -4.99 26.92
C GLU A 57 -23.00 -5.89 26.93
N GLY A 58 -23.87 -5.78 25.92
CA GLY A 58 -24.95 -6.77 25.66
C GLY A 58 -25.13 -7.10 24.19
N GLY A 59 -24.17 -6.70 23.34
CA GLY A 59 -24.36 -6.59 21.88
C GLY A 59 -25.44 -5.57 21.50
N ILE A 60 -25.44 -5.12 20.25
CA ILE A 60 -26.72 -4.79 19.61
C ILE A 60 -27.56 -6.06 19.77
N LYS A 61 -28.79 -6.02 20.32
CA LYS A 61 -29.63 -7.23 20.51
C LYS A 61 -29.54 -8.15 19.28
N GLY A 62 -28.76 -9.24 19.38
CA GLY A 62 -28.54 -10.21 18.29
C GLY A 62 -27.17 -10.20 17.56
N ILE A 63 -26.23 -9.28 17.83
CA ILE A 63 -24.90 -9.27 17.19
C ILE A 63 -23.82 -9.72 18.19
N PRO A 64 -23.17 -10.88 17.96
CA PRO A 64 -22.03 -11.34 18.75
C PRO A 64 -20.88 -10.31 18.75
N SER A 65 -20.20 -10.17 19.89
CA SER A 65 -19.05 -9.27 20.06
C SER A 65 -17.96 -9.49 18.99
N ALA A 66 -17.71 -10.74 18.60
CA ALA A 66 -16.77 -11.09 17.53
C ALA A 66 -17.11 -10.43 16.18
N ILE A 67 -18.40 -10.32 15.83
CA ILE A 67 -18.83 -9.69 14.57
C ILE A 67 -18.56 -8.18 14.61
N ALA A 68 -18.76 -7.53 15.75
CA ALA A 68 -18.44 -6.12 15.91
C ALA A 68 -16.94 -5.84 15.68
N TRP A 69 -16.07 -6.68 16.25
CA TRP A 69 -14.62 -6.58 16.01
C TRP A 69 -14.25 -6.75 14.54
N LEU A 70 -14.87 -7.70 13.83
CA LEU A 70 -14.66 -7.88 12.40
C LEU A 70 -15.12 -6.66 11.58
N VAL A 71 -16.25 -6.05 11.93
CA VAL A 71 -16.74 -4.83 11.28
C VAL A 71 -15.77 -3.68 11.49
N LEU A 72 -15.32 -3.44 12.73
CA LEU A 72 -14.34 -2.40 13.05
C LEU A 72 -13.03 -2.60 12.28
N LEU A 73 -12.53 -3.84 12.23
CA LEU A 73 -11.33 -4.20 11.49
C LEU A 73 -11.52 -4.00 9.98
N GLY A 74 -12.66 -4.40 9.42
CA GLY A 74 -13.00 -4.19 8.01
C GLY A 74 -13.03 -2.72 7.62
N ILE A 75 -13.64 -1.86 8.45
CA ILE A 75 -13.65 -0.40 8.25
C ILE A 75 -12.22 0.15 8.28
N ALA A 76 -11.39 -0.31 9.22
CA ALA A 76 -9.99 0.11 9.33
C ALA A 76 -9.16 -0.28 8.09
N PHE A 77 -9.32 -1.51 7.58
CA PHE A 77 -8.65 -1.97 6.36
C PHE A 77 -9.05 -1.15 5.14
N TRP A 78 -10.35 -0.87 4.97
CA TRP A 78 -10.83 -0.07 3.85
C TRP A 78 -10.27 1.37 3.89
N LYS A 79 -10.26 1.98 5.09
CA LYS A 79 -9.68 3.30 5.32
C LYS A 79 -8.20 3.33 4.95
N ALA A 80 -7.41 2.36 5.43
CA ALA A 80 -5.99 2.24 5.12
C ALA A 80 -5.75 2.05 3.61
N GLY A 81 -6.54 1.19 2.96
CA GLY A 81 -6.47 0.95 1.52
C GLY A 81 -6.67 2.22 0.68
N LEU A 82 -7.70 3.02 1.02
CA LEU A 82 -7.95 4.30 0.35
C LEU A 82 -6.81 5.30 0.51
N VAL A 83 -6.21 5.37 1.71
CA VAL A 83 -5.05 6.25 1.98
C VAL A 83 -3.86 5.86 1.11
N VAL A 84 -3.49 4.58 1.10
CA VAL A 84 -2.35 4.08 0.31
C VAL A 84 -2.59 4.27 -1.19
N GLN A 85 -3.79 3.96 -1.68
CA GLN A 85 -4.06 4.06 -3.11
C GLN A 85 -4.08 5.51 -3.62
N ILE A 86 -4.71 6.43 -2.89
CA ILE A 86 -4.95 7.80 -3.36
C ILE A 86 -3.93 8.79 -2.80
N PHE A 87 -3.79 8.90 -1.47
CA PHE A 87 -2.94 9.92 -0.84
C PHE A 87 -1.45 9.60 -0.97
N MET A 88 -1.07 8.32 -0.95
CA MET A 88 0.32 7.92 -1.25
C MET A 88 0.57 7.77 -2.75
N GLY A 89 -0.42 8.03 -3.61
CA GLY A 89 -0.28 7.98 -5.06
C GLY A 89 0.02 6.59 -5.63
N VAL A 90 -0.08 5.51 -4.84
CA VAL A 90 0.28 4.14 -5.28
C VAL A 90 -0.55 3.72 -6.49
N LYS A 91 -1.82 4.12 -6.57
CA LYS A 91 -2.70 3.82 -7.71
C LYS A 91 -2.14 4.34 -9.04
N TYR A 92 -1.51 5.51 -9.02
CA TYR A 92 -1.06 6.21 -10.22
C TYR A 92 0.44 6.01 -10.50
N SER A 93 1.17 5.42 -9.56
CA SER A 93 2.60 5.16 -9.70
C SER A 93 2.93 3.97 -10.62
N THR A 94 4.22 3.80 -10.87
CA THR A 94 4.80 2.72 -11.68
C THR A 94 4.48 1.33 -11.11
N LYS A 95 4.59 0.31 -11.97
CA LYS A 95 4.43 -1.10 -11.55
C LYS A 95 5.43 -1.50 -10.46
N LEU A 96 6.65 -0.95 -10.50
CA LEU A 96 7.68 -1.20 -9.50
C LEU A 96 7.24 -0.70 -8.12
N THR A 97 6.76 0.55 -8.03
CA THR A 97 6.25 1.11 -6.77
C THR A 97 5.08 0.30 -6.21
N LYS A 98 4.16 -0.15 -7.08
CA LYS A 98 3.03 -1.00 -6.67
C LYS A 98 3.51 -2.34 -6.12
N LEU A 99 4.50 -2.97 -6.76
CA LEU A 99 5.08 -4.23 -6.28
C LEU A 99 5.65 -4.08 -4.87
N TYR A 100 6.41 -3.01 -4.61
CA TYR A 100 6.95 -2.77 -3.27
C TYR A 100 5.86 -2.43 -2.24
N ALA A 101 4.86 -1.63 -2.62
CA ALA A 101 3.76 -1.28 -1.73
C ALA A 101 2.97 -2.53 -1.30
N TYR A 102 2.64 -3.43 -2.23
CA TYR A 102 1.97 -4.70 -1.91
C TYR A 102 2.91 -5.71 -1.24
N GLY A 103 4.18 -5.72 -1.62
CA GLY A 103 5.22 -6.55 -1.01
C GLY A 103 5.41 -6.26 0.48
N GLY A 104 5.22 -5.01 0.91
CA GLY A 104 5.21 -4.64 2.34
C GLY A 104 4.14 -5.40 3.14
N PHE A 105 2.95 -5.65 2.57
CA PHE A 105 1.92 -6.44 3.25
C PHE A 105 2.32 -7.91 3.37
N VAL A 106 2.94 -8.49 2.33
CA VAL A 106 3.51 -9.84 2.39
C VAL A 106 4.55 -9.93 3.49
N TRP A 107 5.45 -8.94 3.56
CA TRP A 107 6.47 -8.87 4.60
C TRP A 107 5.88 -8.77 6.02
N VAL A 108 4.85 -7.94 6.23
CA VAL A 108 4.14 -7.85 7.53
C VAL A 108 3.48 -9.19 7.89
N THR A 109 2.88 -9.89 6.93
CA THR A 109 2.33 -11.24 7.16
C THR A 109 3.42 -12.21 7.60
N LEU A 110 4.58 -12.21 6.95
CA LEU A 110 5.71 -13.05 7.35
C LEU A 110 6.19 -12.72 8.76
N LEU A 111 6.27 -11.44 9.11
CA LEU A 111 6.60 -11.01 10.48
C LEU A 111 5.57 -11.54 11.49
N GLY A 112 4.28 -11.50 11.15
CA GLY A 112 3.21 -12.08 11.98
C GLY A 112 3.39 -13.58 12.20
N VAL A 113 3.78 -14.33 11.16
CA VAL A 113 4.10 -15.77 11.28
C VAL A 113 5.29 -15.98 12.23
N THR A 114 6.34 -15.17 12.12
CA THR A 114 7.50 -15.26 13.03
C THR A 114 7.11 -14.96 14.48
N LEU A 115 6.29 -13.94 14.73
CA LEU A 115 5.79 -13.65 16.08
C LEU A 115 4.91 -14.78 16.62
N PHE A 116 4.08 -15.38 15.76
CA PHE A 116 3.26 -16.53 16.12
C PHE A 116 4.12 -17.74 16.50
N ASP A 117 5.18 -18.02 15.74
CA ASP A 117 6.18 -19.05 16.07
C ASP A 117 6.70 -18.86 17.50
N TYR A 118 7.21 -17.66 17.81
CA TYR A 118 7.68 -17.33 19.16
C TYR A 118 6.62 -17.52 20.24
N ALA A 119 5.37 -17.13 19.99
CA ALA A 119 4.29 -17.28 20.95
C ALA A 119 3.89 -18.74 21.21
N THR A 120 4.08 -19.62 20.23
CA THR A 120 3.72 -21.05 20.32
C THR A 120 4.87 -21.95 20.75
N ARG A 121 6.12 -21.49 20.78
CA ARG A 121 7.28 -22.32 21.18
C ARG A 121 7.13 -23.00 22.53
N GLN A 122 6.55 -22.34 23.52
CA GLN A 122 6.30 -22.93 24.84
C GLN A 122 5.34 -24.15 24.83
N LEU A 123 4.60 -24.34 23.74
CA LEU A 123 3.69 -25.47 23.55
C LEU A 123 4.40 -26.68 22.92
N GLU A 124 5.64 -26.51 22.46
CA GLU A 124 6.39 -27.60 21.85
C GLU A 124 6.76 -28.65 22.91
N PRO A 125 6.51 -29.95 22.66
CA PRO A 125 7.01 -31.00 23.54
C PRO A 125 8.54 -30.94 23.56
N VAL A 126 9.14 -30.83 24.75
CA VAL A 126 10.60 -30.92 24.85
C VAL A 126 10.99 -32.35 24.44
N GLN A 127 11.71 -32.47 23.32
CA GLN A 127 12.34 -33.72 22.91
C GLN A 127 13.50 -34.02 23.88
N GLY A 128 13.17 -34.73 24.96
CA GLY A 128 14.13 -35.30 25.89
C GLY A 128 14.58 -36.70 25.48
N TRP A 129 15.69 -37.15 26.06
CA TRP A 129 16.15 -38.54 25.93
C TRP A 129 15.39 -39.50 26.86
N GLU A 130 14.47 -38.97 27.68
CA GLU A 130 13.59 -39.75 28.53
C GLU A 130 12.25 -40.03 27.85
N PRO A 131 11.64 -41.22 28.08
CA PRO A 131 10.38 -41.61 27.45
C PRO A 131 9.15 -40.80 27.93
N VAL A 132 9.34 -39.77 28.76
CA VAL A 132 8.27 -38.92 29.29
C VAL A 132 8.47 -37.51 28.74
N ALA A 133 7.49 -37.01 27.98
CA ALA A 133 7.51 -35.66 27.45
C ALA A 133 7.40 -34.65 28.60
N GLU A 134 8.51 -34.01 28.96
CA GLU A 134 8.51 -32.86 29.85
C GLU A 134 7.93 -31.67 29.07
N SER A 135 6.67 -31.35 29.31
CA SER A 135 6.08 -30.09 28.83
C SER A 135 6.78 -28.93 29.53
N ALA A 136 7.08 -27.84 28.82
CA ALA A 136 7.72 -26.64 29.38
C ALA A 136 6.86 -25.90 30.45
N LEU A 137 5.67 -26.41 30.77
CA LEU A 137 4.80 -25.91 31.83
C LEU A 137 5.06 -26.67 33.14
N PRO A 138 5.31 -25.99 34.28
CA PRO A 138 5.23 -26.63 35.58
C PRO A 138 3.77 -27.02 35.86
N ARG A 139 3.56 -28.28 36.21
CA ARG A 139 2.28 -28.83 36.67
C ARG A 139 2.24 -28.85 38.19
#